data_AF-A0A532E936-F1
#
_entry.id   AF-A0A532E936-F1
#
_cell.length_a   1.000
_cell.length_b   1.000
_cell.length_c   1.000
_cell.angle_alpha   90.00
_cell.angle_beta   90.00
_cell.angle_gamma   90.00
#
_symmetry.space_group_name_H-M   'P 1'
#
loop_
_entity.id
_entity.type
_entity.pdbx_description
1 polymer ?
#
loop_
_entity_poly.entity_id
_entity_poly.type
_entity_poly.pdbx_seq_one_letter_code
_entity_poly.pdbx_strand_id
1 'polypeptide(L)'
;MRRFRLLSLTLGLLLSCTSPALSELLALLNYESKPDQSVRREGIAIMDIDPESSDFGKVLMEIPLPPDLVAHHIFFNRDRTKAYITALGK
;
A
#
# COMPACT_ATOMS: atom_id res chain seq x y z
N MET A 1 -18.99 15.29 -44.98
CA MET A 1 -18.58 13.88 -44.78
C MET A 1 -17.21 13.73 -44.10
N ARG A 2 -16.13 14.38 -44.58
CA ARG A 2 -14.77 14.26 -44.00
C ARG A 2 -14.63 14.72 -42.54
N ARG A 3 -15.30 15.80 -42.13
CA ARG A 3 -15.28 16.32 -40.74
C ARG A 3 -15.98 15.39 -39.75
N PHE A 4 -17.11 14.78 -40.16
CA PHE A 4 -17.81 13.78 -39.35
C PHE A 4 -16.98 12.50 -39.17
N ARG A 5 -16.31 12.03 -40.23
CA ARG A 5 -15.38 10.89 -40.12
C ARG A 5 -14.21 11.18 -39.20
N LEU A 6 -13.63 12.38 -39.27
CA LEU A 6 -12.58 12.78 -38.33
C LEU A 6 -13.10 12.78 -36.90
N LEU A 7 -14.26 13.41 -36.64
CA LEU A 7 -14.87 13.48 -35.32
C LEU A 7 -15.16 12.08 -34.75
N SER A 8 -15.71 11.18 -35.55
CA SER A 8 -15.94 9.79 -35.15
C SER A 8 -14.65 9.05 -34.84
N LEU A 9 -13.58 9.29 -35.60
CA LEU A 9 -12.28 8.67 -35.38
C LEU A 9 -11.63 9.19 -34.08
N THR A 10 -11.66 10.49 -33.81
CA THR A 10 -11.15 11.05 -32.55
C THR A 10 -11.97 10.58 -31.36
N LEU A 11 -13.29 10.52 -31.47
CA LEU A 11 -14.14 10.03 -30.38
C LEU A 11 -13.88 8.54 -30.09
N GLY A 12 -13.73 7.72 -31.13
CA GLY A 12 -13.34 6.32 -30.99
C GLY A 12 -11.98 6.16 -30.32
N LEU A 13 -10.99 6.98 -30.70
CA LEU A 13 -9.65 6.95 -30.10
C LEU A 13 -9.68 7.38 -28.62
N LEU A 14 -10.44 8.40 -28.25
CA LEU A 14 -10.57 8.86 -26.86
C LEU A 14 -11.22 7.81 -25.96
N LEU A 15 -12.26 7.13 -26.44
CA LEU A 15 -12.94 6.05 -25.70
C LEU A 15 -12.07 4.79 -25.56
N SER A 16 -11.05 4.62 -26.42
CA SER A 16 -10.12 3.49 -26.37
C SER A 16 -9.05 3.63 -25.29
N CYS A 17 -8.84 4.84 -24.75
CA CYS A 17 -7.75 5.14 -23.81
C CYS A 17 -8.19 5.17 -22.34
N THR A 18 -9.45 4.85 -22.02
CA THR A 18 -9.93 4.85 -20.62
C THR A 18 -9.71 3.49 -19.97
N SER A 19 -8.45 3.13 -19.70
CA SER A 19 -8.19 2.08 -18.72
C SER A 19 -8.44 2.66 -17.32
N PRO A 20 -9.20 1.98 -16.43
CA PRO A 20 -9.29 2.39 -15.05
C PRO A 20 -7.89 2.31 -14.43
N ALA A 21 -7.41 3.43 -13.89
CA ALA A 21 -6.23 3.40 -13.04
C ALA A 21 -6.63 2.76 -11.72
N LEU A 22 -6.29 1.48 -11.55
CA LEU A 22 -6.38 0.79 -10.26
C LEU A 22 -5.12 1.16 -9.49
N SER A 23 -5.27 1.90 -8.41
CA SER A 23 -4.20 2.08 -7.43
C SER A 23 -4.48 1.14 -6.28
N GLU A 24 -3.49 0.36 -5.87
CA GLU A 24 -3.57 -0.40 -4.63
C GLU A 24 -3.81 0.57 -3.46
N LEU A 25 -4.73 0.21 -2.56
CA LEU A 25 -4.95 0.94 -1.31
C LEU A 25 -4.25 0.18 -0.20
N LEU A 26 -3.01 0.58 0.10
CA LEU A 26 -2.17 -0.12 1.06
C LEU A 26 -2.03 0.65 2.39
N ALA A 27 -1.97 -0.09 3.48
CA ALA A 27 -1.63 0.40 4.81
C ALA A 27 -0.26 -0.13 5.26
N LEU A 28 0.51 0.73 5.92
CA LEU A 28 1.70 0.36 6.69
C LEU A 28 1.32 0.27 8.16
N LEU A 29 1.53 -0.91 8.77
CA LEU A 29 1.10 -1.24 10.11
C LEU A 29 2.30 -1.73 10.93
N ASN A 30 2.50 -1.20 12.14
CA ASN A 30 3.38 -1.85 13.10
C ASN A 30 2.70 -3.15 13.57
N TYR A 31 3.46 -4.23 13.68
CA TYR A 31 2.99 -5.47 14.27
C TYR A 31 3.98 -6.02 15.29
N GLU A 32 3.41 -6.68 16.30
CA GLU A 32 4.13 -7.46 17.29
C GLU A 32 3.48 -8.85 17.40
N SER A 33 4.30 -9.88 17.61
CA SER A 33 3.83 -11.22 17.98
C SER A 33 3.04 -11.18 19.29
N LYS A 34 2.03 -12.03 19.40
CA LYS A 34 1.29 -12.18 20.66
C LYS A 34 2.21 -12.61 21.82
N PRO A 35 1.91 -12.25 23.09
CA PRO A 35 2.76 -12.53 24.24
C PRO A 35 3.08 -14.02 24.48
N ASP A 36 2.29 -14.93 23.95
CA ASP A 36 2.39 -16.39 24.10
C ASP A 36 3.26 -17.05 23.01
N GLN A 37 3.76 -16.29 22.04
CA GLN A 37 4.67 -16.80 21.01
C GLN A 37 6.09 -16.94 21.59
N SER A 38 6.71 -18.12 21.39
CA SER A 38 8.07 -18.40 21.87
C SER A 38 9.16 -17.56 21.21
N VAL A 39 8.91 -17.12 19.96
CA VAL A 39 9.79 -16.23 19.22
C VAL A 39 9.08 -14.90 19.04
N ARG A 40 9.57 -13.87 19.74
CA ARG A 40 9.09 -12.50 19.57
C ARG A 40 9.40 -12.01 18.16
N ARG A 41 8.39 -11.49 17.47
CA ARG A 41 8.53 -10.85 16.15
C ARG A 41 7.99 -9.44 16.24
N GLU A 42 8.76 -8.51 15.73
CA GLU A 42 8.41 -7.10 15.59
C GLU A 42 8.63 -6.73 14.12
N GLY A 43 7.77 -5.91 13.56
CA GLY A 43 7.93 -5.52 12.16
C GLY A 43 6.92 -4.53 11.66
N ILE A 44 7.03 -4.25 10.36
CA ILE A 44 6.06 -3.49 9.60
C ILE A 44 5.36 -4.44 8.64
N ALA A 45 4.03 -4.46 8.66
CA ALA A 45 3.21 -5.16 7.70
C ALA A 45 2.69 -4.16 6.65
N ILE A 46 2.74 -4.55 5.38
CA ILE A 46 2.04 -3.90 4.28
C ILE A 46 0.76 -4.70 4.06
N MET A 47 -0.39 -4.06 4.28
CA MET A 47 -1.71 -4.69 4.21
C MET A 47 -2.56 -4.02 3.14
N ASP A 48 -3.29 -4.83 2.37
CA ASP A 48 -4.33 -4.31 1.48
C ASP A 48 -5.56 -3.90 2.30
N ILE A 49 -5.98 -2.66 2.14
CA ILE A 49 -7.13 -2.08 2.83
C ILE A 49 -8.21 -1.60 1.84
N ASP A 50 -8.13 -1.96 0.55
CA ASP A 50 -9.19 -1.70 -0.42
C ASP A 50 -10.34 -2.72 -0.23
N PRO A 51 -11.55 -2.30 0.19
CA PRO A 51 -12.68 -3.21 0.37
C PRO A 51 -13.10 -3.94 -0.90
N GLU A 52 -12.78 -3.40 -2.09
CA GLU A 52 -13.11 -4.01 -3.38
C GLU A 52 -12.03 -4.99 -3.86
N SER A 53 -10.89 -5.07 -3.16
CA SER A 53 -9.80 -5.99 -3.49
C SER A 53 -10.10 -7.43 -3.04
N SER A 54 -9.69 -8.41 -3.85
CA SER A 54 -9.70 -9.83 -3.46
C SER A 54 -8.73 -10.16 -2.31
N ASP A 55 -7.80 -9.26 -2.05
CA ASP A 55 -6.81 -9.36 -0.98
C ASP A 55 -7.11 -8.46 0.22
N PHE A 56 -8.30 -7.85 0.28
CA PHE A 56 -8.73 -7.02 1.40
C PHE A 56 -8.43 -7.67 2.77
N GLY A 57 -7.69 -6.94 3.61
CA GLY A 57 -7.30 -7.36 4.96
C GLY A 57 -6.11 -8.33 5.02
N LYS A 58 -5.52 -8.71 3.87
CA LYS A 58 -4.34 -9.57 3.85
C LYS A 58 -3.06 -8.75 3.99
N VAL A 59 -2.09 -9.31 4.72
CA VAL A 59 -0.71 -8.83 4.72
C VAL A 59 -0.04 -9.30 3.44
N LEU A 60 0.34 -8.35 2.59
CA LEU A 60 1.01 -8.61 1.31
C LEU A 60 2.53 -8.75 1.48
N MET A 61 3.10 -8.07 2.49
CA MET A 61 4.53 -8.08 2.78
C MET A 61 4.79 -7.78 4.25
N GLU A 62 5.87 -8.35 4.78
CA GLU A 62 6.40 -8.01 6.10
C GLU A 62 7.85 -7.51 5.96
N ILE A 63 8.18 -6.44 6.70
CA ILE A 63 9.53 -5.91 6.85
C ILE A 63 9.92 -6.13 8.32
N PRO A 64 10.81 -7.10 8.62
CA PRO A 64 11.16 -7.42 9.99
C PRO A 64 11.96 -6.28 10.63
N LEU A 65 11.70 -6.03 11.90
CA LEU A 65 12.50 -5.16 12.75
C LEU A 65 13.29 -5.99 13.77
N PRO A 66 14.38 -5.44 14.34
CA PRO A 66 15.09 -6.08 15.45
C PRO A 66 14.13 -6.46 16.60
N PRO A 67 14.22 -7.69 17.13
CA PRO A 67 13.26 -8.23 18.11
C PRO A 67 13.44 -7.65 19.52
N ASP A 68 14.43 -6.80 19.75
CA ASP A 68 14.70 -6.03 20.97
C ASP A 68 14.06 -4.62 20.93
N LEU A 69 13.42 -4.24 19.83
CA LEU A 69 12.70 -2.98 19.67
C LEU A 69 11.18 -3.16 19.79
N VAL A 70 10.48 -2.10 20.19
CA VAL A 70 9.01 -2.01 20.16
C VAL A 70 8.63 -0.88 19.22
N ALA A 71 8.13 -1.18 18.02
CA ALA A 71 7.76 -0.15 17.05
C ALA A 71 6.53 0.63 17.55
N HIS A 72 6.61 1.96 17.51
CA HIS A 72 5.57 2.80 18.12
C HIS A 72 4.85 3.70 17.11
N HIS A 73 5.59 4.52 16.35
CA HIS A 73 5.01 5.43 15.36
C HIS A 73 5.73 5.32 14.03
N ILE A 74 4.98 5.53 12.95
CA ILE A 74 5.49 5.62 11.58
C ILE A 74 5.30 7.06 11.11
N PHE A 75 6.38 7.70 10.66
CA PHE A 75 6.39 9.03 10.08
C PHE A 75 6.85 8.96 8.63
N PHE A 76 6.31 9.83 7.78
CA PHE A 76 6.75 9.96 6.39
C PHE A 76 7.47 11.29 6.17
N ASN A 77 8.44 11.31 5.26
CA ASN A 77 8.90 12.57 4.69
C ASN A 77 7.80 13.23 3.82
N ARG A 78 8.01 14.49 3.46
CA ARG A 78 7.00 15.34 2.79
C ARG A 78 6.49 14.76 1.47
N ASP A 79 7.35 14.13 0.69
CA ASP A 79 7.04 13.49 -0.59
C ASP A 79 6.67 11.99 -0.43
N ARG A 80 6.64 11.47 0.81
CA ARG A 80 6.26 10.09 1.17
C ARG A 80 7.12 9.00 0.52
N THR A 81 8.34 9.32 0.13
CA THR A 81 9.31 8.36 -0.43
C THR A 81 10.08 7.57 0.65
N LYS A 82 9.98 7.98 1.91
CA LYS A 82 10.65 7.35 3.06
C LYS A 82 9.70 7.27 4.25
N ALA A 83 9.72 6.14 4.94
CA ALA A 83 9.12 5.95 6.25
C ALA A 83 10.21 5.91 7.33
N TYR A 84 9.95 6.57 8.45
CA TYR A 84 10.78 6.58 9.65
C TYR A 84 9.98 5.98 10.79
N ILE A 85 10.56 4.98 11.44
CA ILE A 85 9.90 4.27 12.54
C ILE A 85 10.58 4.71 13.84
N THR A 86 9.79 5.18 14.79
CA THR A 86 10.28 5.37 16.17
C THR A 86 10.01 4.12 16.97
N ALA A 87 11.00 3.68 17.75
CA ALA A 87 10.87 2.52 18.62
C ALA A 87 11.05 2.92 20.09
N LEU A 88 10.34 2.23 20.97
CA LEU A 88 10.59 2.20 22.41
C LEU A 88 11.49 1.00 22.72
N GLY A 89 12.33 1.14 23.74
CA GLY A 89 13.25 0.08 24.17
C GLY A 89 14.71 0.29 23.76
N LYS A 90 15.60 -0.35 24.51
CA LYS A 90 17.02 -0.62 24.25
C LYS A 90 17.47 -1.73 25.19
#